data_AF-A0AA39MDK1-F1
#
_entry.id   AF-A0AA39MDK1-F1
#
_cell.length_a   1.000
_cell.length_b   1.000
_cell.length_c   1.000
_cell.angle_alpha   90.00
_cell.angle_beta   90.00
_cell.angle_gamma   90.00
#
_symmetry.space_group_name_H-M   'P 1'
#
loop_
_entity.id
_entity.type
_entity.pdbx_description
1 polymer ?
#
loop_
_entity_poly.entity_id
_entity_poly.type
_entity_poly.pdbx_seq_one_letter_code
_entity_poly.pdbx_strand_id
1 'polypeptide(L)'
;MSMQTKEMQPEVRHDALEDKVDSHNYQKNVGVGKLLDWRLKLALEEREVQDKAFEDIDAMLKDELCLEEGSFSNKPVYGEAEEESFAVTVTEAEVKLKLRQEELAELAKGAQLMKGRSMTAFLTMGLELEDAQWRIVAQTRESTLTLNGESSVHERRLAFFKKVKIFRGLQRSYMPGVKGMIEEADAKRDPEEPAPQAEEIALWLPSHVPEHERVSMCDANLFDMEYKLREGHDKIDAVAMKYRMAQNALKTLQGENSCGWFRVLQKDDVAPVQEAEIDDKAKRKLGRLGGRDSRSQKTKVSKKNMSWIWTEAGGPDEDESDFLHESVRVEWSKAWARRERWREEVKLLCEEMRRVL
;
A
#
# COMPACT_ATOMS: atom_id res chain seq x y z
N MET A 1 34.58 -19.27 -7.09
CA MET A 1 35.94 -18.75 -6.81
C MET A 1 36.63 -19.47 -5.65
N SER A 2 36.02 -19.61 -4.47
CA SER A 2 36.68 -20.25 -3.31
C SER A 2 37.14 -21.71 -3.51
N MET A 3 36.51 -22.47 -4.41
CA MET A 3 36.89 -23.87 -4.68
C MET A 3 37.96 -24.02 -5.78
N GLN A 4 38.08 -23.07 -6.71
CA GLN A 4 39.00 -23.16 -7.87
C GLN A 4 40.44 -22.76 -7.53
N THR A 5 40.63 -21.87 -6.55
CA THR A 5 41.97 -21.40 -6.13
C THR A 5 42.54 -22.21 -4.95
N LYS A 6 41.84 -23.27 -4.53
CA LYS A 6 42.19 -24.06 -3.35
C LYS A 6 43.38 -25.01 -3.57
N GLU A 7 43.54 -25.50 -4.80
CA GLU A 7 44.60 -26.45 -5.18
C GLU A 7 45.81 -25.75 -5.84
N MET A 8 45.75 -24.43 -6.03
CA MET A 8 46.83 -23.64 -6.62
C MET A 8 47.95 -23.41 -5.61
N GLN A 9 49.20 -23.40 -6.09
CA GLN A 9 50.34 -22.95 -5.30
C GLN A 9 50.17 -21.48 -4.89
N PRO A 10 50.73 -21.03 -3.74
CA PRO A 10 50.47 -19.70 -3.19
C PRO A 10 50.73 -18.53 -4.15
N GLU A 11 51.82 -18.59 -4.92
CA GLU A 11 52.18 -17.55 -5.91
C GLU A 11 51.20 -17.55 -7.09
N VAL A 12 50.95 -18.73 -7.68
CA VAL A 12 49.97 -18.90 -8.78
C VAL A 12 48.56 -18.48 -8.36
N ARG A 13 48.20 -18.69 -7.09
CA ARG A 13 46.92 -18.23 -6.54
C ARG A 13 46.84 -16.71 -6.46
N HIS A 14 47.93 -16.04 -6.11
CA HIS A 14 47.96 -14.58 -6.02
C HIS A 14 47.75 -13.97 -7.41
N ASP A 15 48.51 -14.41 -8.41
CA ASP A 15 48.40 -13.96 -9.79
C ASP A 15 46.99 -14.19 -10.36
N ALA A 16 46.42 -15.39 -10.15
CA ALA A 16 45.08 -15.71 -10.61
C ALA A 16 43.98 -14.86 -9.95
N LEU A 17 44.20 -14.39 -8.71
CA LEU A 17 43.28 -13.49 -8.03
C LEU A 17 43.43 -12.06 -8.56
N GLU A 18 44.65 -11.57 -8.76
CA GLU A 18 44.91 -10.25 -9.35
C GLU A 18 44.33 -10.15 -10.75
N ASP A 19 44.62 -11.10 -11.63
CA ASP A 19 44.07 -11.16 -13.00
C ASP A 19 42.54 -11.10 -12.99
N LYS A 20 41.91 -11.76 -12.02
CA LYS A 20 40.44 -11.77 -11.93
C LYS A 20 39.90 -10.44 -11.44
N VAL A 21 40.53 -9.83 -10.43
CA VAL A 21 40.16 -8.51 -9.91
C VAL A 21 40.34 -7.46 -11.00
N ASP A 22 41.45 -7.51 -11.73
CA ASP A 22 41.76 -6.60 -12.83
C ASP A 22 40.80 -6.78 -14.00
N SER A 23 40.50 -8.02 -14.40
CA SER A 23 39.48 -8.31 -15.41
C SER A 23 38.11 -7.75 -15.01
N HIS A 24 37.73 -7.89 -13.75
CA HIS A 24 36.47 -7.35 -13.23
C HIS A 24 36.47 -5.81 -13.17
N ASN A 25 37.58 -5.20 -12.75
CA ASN A 25 37.74 -3.74 -12.73
C ASN A 25 37.71 -3.16 -14.16
N TYR A 26 38.39 -3.80 -15.09
CA TYR A 26 38.37 -3.45 -16.51
C TYR A 26 36.95 -3.53 -17.09
N GLN A 27 36.23 -4.63 -16.85
CA GLN A 27 34.84 -4.78 -17.28
C GLN A 27 33.93 -3.71 -16.68
N LYS A 28 34.12 -3.36 -15.40
CA LYS A 28 33.40 -2.25 -14.77
C LYS A 28 33.69 -0.93 -15.45
N ASN A 29 34.97 -0.57 -15.61
CA ASN A 29 35.41 0.70 -16.21
C ASN A 29 34.87 0.87 -17.64
N VAL A 30 34.97 -0.17 -18.48
CA VAL A 30 34.42 -0.15 -19.86
C VAL A 30 32.88 -0.10 -19.85
N GLY A 31 32.24 -0.66 -18.82
CA GLY A 31 30.79 -0.65 -18.66
C GLY A 31 30.20 0.66 -18.15
N VAL A 32 30.98 1.53 -17.49
CA VAL A 32 30.45 2.73 -16.81
C VAL A 32 29.73 3.67 -17.78
N GLY A 33 30.27 3.92 -18.97
CA GLY A 33 29.63 4.81 -19.95
C GLY A 33 28.22 4.36 -20.35
N LYS A 34 28.05 3.06 -20.65
CA LYS A 34 26.74 2.47 -20.99
C LYS A 34 25.79 2.48 -19.80
N LEU A 35 26.32 2.24 -18.60
CA LEU A 35 25.56 2.27 -17.36
C LEU A 35 24.99 3.67 -17.09
N LEU A 36 25.82 4.70 -17.20
CA LEU A 36 25.42 6.09 -16.97
C LEU A 36 24.41 6.57 -18.02
N ASP A 37 24.59 6.22 -19.30
CA ASP A 37 23.61 6.53 -20.36
C ASP A 37 22.23 5.93 -20.06
N TRP A 38 22.15 4.67 -19.62
CA TRP A 38 20.87 4.04 -19.28
C TRP A 38 20.23 4.68 -18.04
N ARG A 39 21.03 5.01 -17.03
CA ARG A 39 20.57 5.73 -15.83
C ARG A 39 20.01 7.10 -16.20
N LEU A 40 20.71 7.84 -17.06
CA LEU A 40 20.30 9.17 -17.47
C LEU A 40 18.97 9.12 -18.23
N LYS A 41 18.79 8.18 -19.16
CA LYS A 41 17.52 7.98 -19.87
C LYS A 41 16.37 7.70 -18.91
N LEU A 42 16.57 6.78 -17.96
CA LEU A 42 15.55 6.47 -16.96
C LEU A 42 15.24 7.68 -16.06
N ALA A 43 16.25 8.43 -15.64
CA ALA A 43 16.07 9.61 -14.80
C ALA A 43 15.35 10.74 -15.54
N LEU A 44 15.60 10.92 -16.84
CA LEU A 44 14.88 11.88 -17.68
C LEU A 44 13.40 11.49 -17.84
N GLU A 45 13.12 10.23 -18.16
CA GLU A 45 11.74 9.72 -18.25
C GLU A 45 10.98 9.94 -16.94
N GLU A 46 11.61 9.61 -15.81
CA GLU A 46 10.97 9.73 -14.50
C GLU A 46 10.83 11.20 -14.07
N ARG A 47 11.81 12.06 -14.39
CA ARG A 47 11.72 13.51 -14.14
C ARG A 47 10.48 14.11 -14.81
N GLU A 48 10.21 13.76 -16.07
CA GLU A 48 9.03 14.27 -16.79
C GLU A 48 7.71 13.80 -16.15
N VAL A 49 7.67 12.57 -15.64
CA VAL A 49 6.50 12.05 -14.92
C VAL A 49 6.30 12.80 -13.61
N GLN A 50 7.36 13.03 -12.84
CA GLN A 50 7.27 13.73 -11.55
C GLN A 50 7.04 15.24 -11.72
N ASP A 51 7.55 15.86 -12.78
CA ASP A 51 7.25 17.27 -13.12
C ASP A 51 5.75 17.45 -13.38
N LYS A 52 5.15 16.61 -14.24
CA LYS A 52 3.70 16.65 -14.52
C LYS A 52 2.86 16.37 -13.27
N ALA A 53 3.22 15.33 -12.52
CA ALA A 53 2.50 14.99 -11.29
C ALA A 53 2.57 16.12 -10.24
N PHE A 54 3.68 16.86 -10.18
CA PHE A 54 3.78 18.04 -9.33
C PHE A 54 2.96 19.21 -9.88
N GLU A 55 3.03 19.49 -11.19
CA GLU A 55 2.25 20.56 -11.83
C GLU A 55 0.74 20.39 -11.60
N ASP A 56 0.24 19.15 -11.68
CA ASP A 56 -1.15 18.83 -11.40
C ASP A 56 -1.56 19.21 -9.96
N ILE A 57 -0.70 18.94 -8.96
CA ILE A 57 -0.97 19.27 -7.54
C ILE A 57 -0.77 20.77 -7.28
N ASP A 58 0.24 21.39 -7.88
CA ASP A 58 0.58 22.80 -7.71
C ASP A 58 -0.46 23.73 -8.35
N ALA A 59 -1.04 23.34 -9.48
CA ALA A 59 -2.13 24.07 -10.12
C ALA A 59 -3.37 24.16 -9.22
N MET A 60 -3.68 23.10 -8.46
CA MET A 60 -4.80 23.09 -7.52
C MET A 60 -4.55 24.01 -6.32
N LEU A 61 -3.34 23.99 -5.77
CA LEU A 61 -2.98 24.80 -4.61
C LEU A 61 -2.98 26.31 -4.94
N LYS A 62 -2.63 26.68 -6.18
CA LYS A 62 -2.58 28.07 -6.63
C LYS A 62 -3.95 28.75 -6.69
N ASP A 63 -5.02 28.01 -7.00
CA ASP A 63 -6.37 28.56 -7.00
C ASP A 63 -6.88 28.81 -5.56
N GLU A 64 -6.39 28.06 -4.57
CA GLU A 64 -6.73 28.20 -3.15
C GLU A 64 -5.84 29.22 -2.39
N LEU A 65 -4.55 29.31 -2.73
CA LEU A 65 -3.58 30.19 -2.05
C LEU A 65 -3.54 31.64 -2.55
N CYS A 66 -4.27 31.99 -3.61
CA CYS A 66 -4.36 33.38 -4.09
C CYS A 66 -5.08 34.33 -3.11
N LEU A 67 -5.56 33.84 -1.96
CA LEU A 67 -6.13 34.67 -0.89
C LEU A 67 -5.12 35.01 0.23
N GLU A 68 -3.95 34.36 0.27
CA GLU A 68 -2.92 34.61 1.29
C GLU A 68 -1.53 34.81 0.66
N GLU A 69 -1.41 35.69 -0.32
CA GLU A 69 -0.10 36.16 -0.78
C GLU A 69 0.53 37.07 0.28
N GLY A 70 1.32 36.48 1.19
CA GLY A 70 2.06 37.26 2.18
C GLY A 70 3.27 36.63 2.84
N SER A 71 3.43 35.30 2.89
CA SER A 71 4.54 34.72 3.68
C SER A 71 4.99 33.32 3.26
N PHE A 72 5.17 33.06 1.97
CA PHE A 72 5.89 31.85 1.53
C PHE A 72 7.39 32.14 1.40
N SER A 73 8.07 32.33 2.54
CA SER A 73 9.52 32.37 2.58
C SER A 73 10.06 30.94 2.56
N ASN A 74 10.83 30.62 1.53
CA ASN A 74 11.57 29.36 1.37
C ASN A 74 12.46 29.07 2.58
N LYS A 75 11.98 28.23 3.52
CA LYS A 75 12.75 27.39 4.44
C LYS A 75 11.78 26.45 5.18
N PRO A 76 12.02 25.13 5.22
CA PRO A 76 11.24 24.26 6.08
C PRO A 76 11.61 24.58 7.54
N VAL A 77 10.69 25.22 8.26
CA VAL A 77 10.78 25.38 9.71
C VAL A 77 10.29 24.09 10.32
N TYR A 78 11.18 23.38 11.01
CA TYR A 78 10.80 22.29 11.92
C TYR A 78 10.15 22.94 13.14
N GLY A 79 8.82 22.96 13.18
CA GLY A 79 8.02 23.39 14.34
C GLY A 79 7.37 22.18 15.01
N GLU A 80 7.53 22.07 16.32
CA GLU A 80 6.84 21.11 17.18
C GLU A 80 5.33 21.42 17.13
N ALA A 81 4.51 20.42 16.81
CA ALA A 81 3.06 20.57 16.74
C ALA A 81 2.46 20.56 18.16
N GLU A 82 1.88 21.67 18.57
CA GLU A 82 0.92 21.69 19.68
C GLU A 82 -0.40 21.12 19.19
N GLU A 83 -0.87 20.07 19.87
CA GLU A 83 -2.16 19.43 19.64
C GLU A 83 -3.28 20.33 20.17
N GLU A 84 -4.18 20.79 19.31
CA GLU A 84 -5.55 21.11 19.72
C GLU A 84 -6.57 20.41 18.85
N SER A 85 -7.52 19.80 19.56
CA SER A 85 -8.53 18.87 19.09
C SER A 85 -9.81 19.60 18.65
N PHE A 86 -10.39 19.21 17.52
CA PHE A 86 -11.85 19.13 17.39
C PHE A 86 -12.27 18.01 16.43
N ALA A 87 -13.47 17.47 16.69
CA ALA A 87 -13.85 16.10 16.43
C ALA A 87 -14.23 15.79 14.97
N VAL A 88 -13.30 15.20 14.20
CA VAL A 88 -13.67 14.25 13.15
C VAL A 88 -13.69 12.86 13.78
N THR A 89 -14.82 12.21 13.62
CA THR A 89 -15.14 10.88 14.16
C THR A 89 -14.11 9.83 13.71
N VAL A 90 -13.30 9.37 14.67
CA VAL A 90 -12.52 8.12 14.69
C VAL A 90 -12.38 7.44 13.33
N THR A 91 -11.34 7.81 12.57
CA THR A 91 -11.01 7.16 11.29
C THR A 91 -10.48 5.74 11.50
N GLU A 92 -10.62 4.85 10.51
CA GLU A 92 -10.06 3.49 10.56
C GLU A 92 -8.54 3.49 10.88
N ALA A 93 -7.83 4.48 10.33
CA ALA A 93 -6.41 4.69 10.59
C ALA A 93 -6.13 5.04 12.05
N GLU A 94 -6.94 5.91 12.66
CA GLU A 94 -6.86 6.23 14.09
C GLU A 94 -7.21 5.03 14.98
N VAL A 95 -8.22 4.24 14.64
CA VAL A 95 -8.54 3.01 15.38
C VAL A 95 -7.35 2.07 15.36
N LYS A 96 -6.79 1.83 14.17
CA LYS A 96 -5.61 0.97 14.00
C LYS A 96 -4.40 1.53 14.74
N LEU A 97 -4.20 2.85 14.76
CA LEU A 97 -3.11 3.50 15.47
C LEU A 97 -3.25 3.33 16.98
N LYS A 98 -4.45 3.61 17.53
CA LYS A 98 -4.74 3.44 18.97
C LYS A 98 -4.53 1.99 19.42
N LEU A 99 -5.06 1.02 18.66
CA LEU A 99 -4.89 -0.40 18.98
C LEU A 99 -3.40 -0.82 18.93
N ARG A 100 -2.61 -0.31 17.97
CA ARG A 100 -1.17 -0.59 17.94
C ARG A 100 -0.41 0.07 19.09
N GLN A 101 -0.80 1.27 19.51
CA GLN A 101 -0.20 1.95 20.66
C GLN A 101 -0.50 1.19 21.96
N GLU A 102 -1.74 0.72 22.13
CA GLU A 102 -2.14 -0.14 23.25
C GLU A 102 -1.31 -1.44 23.26
N GLU A 103 -1.16 -2.11 22.12
CA GLU A 103 -0.31 -3.30 21.99
C GLU A 103 1.16 -3.01 22.33
N LEU A 104 1.74 -1.90 21.85
CA LEU A 104 3.11 -1.51 22.20
C LEU A 104 3.28 -1.25 23.70
N ALA A 105 2.29 -0.65 24.35
CA ALA A 105 2.28 -0.44 25.79
C ALA A 105 2.20 -1.76 26.57
N GLU A 106 1.45 -2.74 26.06
CA GLU A 106 1.41 -4.10 26.63
C GLU A 106 2.74 -4.85 26.45
N LEU A 107 3.37 -4.73 25.28
CA LEU A 107 4.71 -5.30 25.04
C LEU A 107 5.77 -4.66 25.94
N ALA A 108 5.71 -3.35 26.17
CA ALA A 108 6.59 -2.66 27.11
C ALA A 108 6.42 -3.16 28.55
N LYS A 109 5.20 -3.62 28.92
CA LYS A 109 4.89 -4.27 30.20
C LYS A 109 5.30 -5.76 30.25
N GLY A 110 5.90 -6.30 29.18
CA GLY A 110 6.40 -7.67 29.12
C GLY A 110 5.42 -8.69 28.51
N ALA A 111 4.35 -8.24 27.83
CA ALA A 111 3.52 -9.14 27.04
C ALA A 111 4.31 -9.72 25.86
N GLN A 112 3.99 -10.95 25.45
CA GLN A 112 4.66 -11.63 24.34
C GLN A 112 3.76 -11.65 23.11
N LEU A 113 4.28 -11.24 21.95
CA LEU A 113 3.58 -11.41 20.68
C LEU A 113 3.47 -12.90 20.30
N MET A 114 2.26 -13.36 19.99
CA MET A 114 2.04 -14.72 19.52
C MET A 114 2.50 -14.87 18.07
N LYS A 115 3.50 -15.72 17.83
CA LYS A 115 4.14 -15.93 16.51
C LYS A 115 4.62 -14.64 15.83
N GLY A 116 5.01 -13.63 16.60
CA GLY A 116 5.56 -12.36 16.09
C GLY A 116 4.55 -11.48 15.32
N ARG A 117 3.25 -11.70 15.49
CA ARG A 117 2.19 -10.81 14.96
C ARG A 117 1.27 -10.39 16.08
N SER A 118 0.75 -9.17 16.02
CA SER A 118 -0.19 -8.65 17.02
C SER A 118 -1.65 -9.04 16.71
N MET A 119 -2.54 -8.85 17.69
CA MET A 119 -3.97 -9.16 17.55
C MET A 119 -4.64 -8.24 16.52
N THR A 120 -4.27 -6.96 16.52
CA THR A 120 -4.70 -5.95 15.54
C THR A 120 -4.29 -6.35 14.13
N ALA A 121 -3.06 -6.86 13.96
CA ALA A 121 -2.58 -7.35 12.68
C ALA A 121 -3.32 -8.62 12.21
N PHE A 122 -3.70 -9.51 13.14
CA PHE A 122 -4.52 -10.69 12.85
C PHE A 122 -5.93 -10.29 12.39
N LEU A 123 -6.60 -9.40 13.12
CA LEU A 123 -7.95 -8.91 12.77
C LEU A 123 -7.96 -8.15 11.45
N THR A 124 -7.00 -7.25 11.25
CA THR A 124 -6.85 -6.52 9.98
C THR A 124 -6.68 -7.48 8.81
N MET A 125 -5.87 -8.54 8.97
CA MET A 125 -5.70 -9.57 7.95
C MET A 125 -7.00 -10.34 7.64
N GLY A 126 -7.85 -10.57 8.64
CA GLY A 126 -9.15 -11.21 8.44
C GLY A 126 -10.14 -10.32 7.70
N LEU A 127 -10.22 -9.03 8.05
CA LEU A 127 -11.05 -8.05 7.34
C LEU A 127 -10.60 -7.88 5.88
N GLU A 128 -9.28 -7.84 5.63
CA GLU A 128 -8.75 -7.83 4.25
C GLU A 128 -9.14 -9.06 3.43
N LEU A 129 -9.31 -10.22 4.08
CA LEU A 129 -9.75 -11.46 3.43
C LEU A 129 -11.23 -11.38 3.06
N GLU A 130 -12.09 -10.83 3.93
CA GLU A 130 -13.49 -10.56 3.59
C GLU A 130 -13.59 -9.61 2.39
N ASP A 131 -12.84 -8.50 2.42
CA ASP A 131 -12.79 -7.56 1.29
C ASP A 131 -12.27 -8.21 0.00
N ALA A 132 -11.34 -9.17 0.11
CA ALA A 132 -10.86 -9.93 -1.03
C ALA A 132 -11.97 -10.85 -1.59
N GLN A 133 -12.74 -11.53 -0.74
CA GLN A 133 -13.88 -12.35 -1.18
C GLN A 133 -14.92 -11.48 -1.89
N TRP A 134 -15.33 -10.36 -1.29
CA TRP A 134 -16.27 -9.42 -1.89
C TRP A 134 -15.81 -8.91 -3.25
N ARG A 135 -14.52 -8.58 -3.40
CA ARG A 135 -13.97 -8.13 -4.69
C ARG A 135 -13.99 -9.21 -5.77
N ILE A 136 -13.71 -10.45 -5.39
CA ILE A 136 -13.79 -11.58 -6.33
C ILE A 136 -15.25 -11.78 -6.75
N VAL A 137 -16.18 -11.80 -5.79
CA VAL A 137 -17.63 -11.92 -6.05
C VAL A 137 -18.14 -10.80 -6.96
N ALA A 138 -17.77 -9.55 -6.68
CA ALA A 138 -18.16 -8.41 -7.50
C ALA A 138 -17.69 -8.56 -8.96
N GLN A 139 -16.44 -8.99 -9.16
CA GLN A 139 -15.86 -9.20 -10.48
C GLN A 139 -16.52 -10.38 -11.24
N THR A 140 -16.93 -11.43 -10.53
CA THR A 140 -17.58 -12.61 -11.15
C THR A 140 -19.07 -12.37 -11.43
N ARG A 141 -19.71 -11.44 -10.73
CA ARG A 141 -21.12 -11.05 -10.95
C ARG A 141 -21.33 -10.19 -12.19
N GLU A 142 -20.31 -9.45 -12.64
CA GLU A 142 -20.35 -8.72 -13.91
C GLU A 142 -20.19 -9.71 -15.08
N SER A 143 -21.21 -9.78 -15.95
CA SER A 143 -21.40 -10.75 -17.02
C SER A 143 -20.19 -10.97 -17.94
N THR A 144 -19.95 -12.24 -18.32
CA THR A 144 -18.93 -12.74 -19.28
C THR A 144 -17.57 -12.05 -19.17
N LEU A 145 -16.77 -12.52 -18.21
CA LEU A 145 -15.37 -12.14 -18.11
C LEU A 145 -14.63 -12.44 -19.41
N THR A 146 -13.84 -11.48 -19.89
CA THR A 146 -12.85 -11.76 -20.93
C THR A 146 -11.81 -12.76 -20.41
N LEU A 147 -11.10 -13.48 -21.29
CA LEU A 147 -10.03 -14.41 -20.88
C LEU A 147 -8.99 -13.78 -19.93
N ASN A 148 -8.70 -12.49 -20.12
CA ASN A 148 -7.82 -11.73 -19.22
C ASN A 148 -8.49 -11.49 -17.84
N GLY A 149 -9.80 -11.24 -17.82
CA GLY A 149 -10.61 -11.13 -16.61
C GLY A 149 -10.61 -12.44 -15.82
N GLU A 150 -10.86 -13.57 -16.47
CA GLU A 150 -10.82 -14.90 -15.84
C GLU A 150 -9.45 -15.21 -15.23
N SER A 151 -8.37 -14.95 -15.98
CA SER A 151 -6.99 -15.09 -15.48
C SER A 151 -6.75 -14.24 -14.22
N SER A 152 -7.22 -12.98 -14.23
CA SER A 152 -7.08 -12.08 -13.08
C SER A 152 -7.87 -12.57 -11.85
N VAL A 153 -9.06 -13.14 -12.05
CA VAL A 153 -9.87 -13.76 -10.99
C VAL A 153 -9.15 -14.97 -10.42
N HIS A 154 -8.58 -15.83 -11.25
CA HIS A 154 -7.77 -16.97 -10.80
C HIS A 154 -6.53 -16.54 -10.01
N GLU A 155 -5.82 -15.48 -10.43
CA GLU A 155 -4.70 -14.92 -9.66
C GLU A 155 -5.14 -14.40 -8.29
N ARG A 156 -6.30 -13.71 -8.22
CA ARG A 156 -6.88 -13.22 -6.96
C ARG A 156 -7.28 -14.37 -6.04
N ARG A 157 -7.94 -15.41 -6.57
CA ARG A 157 -8.28 -16.64 -5.83
C ARG A 157 -7.02 -17.31 -5.26
N LEU A 158 -5.95 -17.44 -6.06
CA LEU A 158 -4.69 -18.02 -5.60
C LEU A 158 -4.03 -17.18 -4.49
N ALA A 159 -4.05 -15.85 -4.63
CA ALA A 159 -3.54 -14.95 -3.60
C ALA A 159 -4.36 -15.07 -2.30
N PHE A 160 -5.68 -15.19 -2.41
CA PHE A 160 -6.59 -15.42 -1.29
C PHE A 160 -6.25 -16.71 -0.55
N PHE A 161 -6.14 -17.86 -1.23
CA PHE A 161 -5.79 -19.13 -0.60
C PHE A 161 -4.44 -19.09 0.14
N LYS A 162 -3.44 -18.42 -0.43
CA LYS A 162 -2.14 -18.21 0.24
C LYS A 162 -2.29 -17.42 1.53
N LYS A 163 -3.09 -16.34 1.52
CA LYS A 163 -3.37 -15.54 2.71
C LYS A 163 -4.20 -16.32 3.74
N VAL A 164 -5.24 -17.06 3.33
CA VAL A 164 -6.07 -17.90 4.22
C VAL A 164 -5.22 -18.92 4.97
N LYS A 165 -4.27 -19.59 4.31
CA LYS A 165 -3.39 -20.55 4.99
C LYS A 165 -2.61 -19.91 6.15
N ILE A 166 -2.12 -18.68 5.96
CA ILE A 166 -1.43 -17.91 7.00
C ILE A 166 -2.42 -17.49 8.09
N PHE A 167 -3.61 -17.00 7.71
CA PHE A 167 -4.66 -16.60 8.64
C PHE A 167 -5.11 -17.76 9.55
N ARG A 168 -5.40 -18.94 8.98
CA ARG A 168 -5.74 -20.16 9.76
C ARG A 168 -4.64 -20.55 10.75
N GLY A 169 -3.37 -20.35 10.38
CA GLY A 169 -2.23 -20.58 11.27
C GLY A 169 -2.21 -19.67 12.49
N LEU A 170 -2.70 -18.44 12.36
CA LEU A 170 -2.85 -17.47 13.44
C LEU A 170 -4.15 -17.68 14.22
N GLN A 171 -5.24 -18.01 13.53
CA GLN A 171 -6.56 -18.30 14.12
C GLN A 171 -6.47 -19.46 15.10
N ARG A 172 -5.67 -20.50 14.82
CA ARG A 172 -5.42 -21.59 15.79
C ARG A 172 -4.78 -21.13 17.10
N SER A 173 -4.11 -19.98 17.11
CA SER A 173 -3.43 -19.42 18.27
C SER A 173 -4.30 -18.40 19.01
N TYR A 174 -5.01 -17.54 18.28
CA TYR A 174 -5.86 -16.48 18.85
C TYR A 174 -7.33 -16.92 19.09
N MET A 175 -7.78 -17.97 18.41
CA MET A 175 -9.15 -18.48 18.46
C MET A 175 -9.13 -20.03 18.43
N PRO A 176 -8.56 -20.67 19.48
CA PRO A 176 -8.34 -22.12 19.49
C PRO A 176 -9.64 -22.91 19.31
N GLY A 177 -10.75 -22.37 19.82
CA GLY A 177 -12.07 -22.97 19.77
C GLY A 177 -12.70 -23.05 18.37
N VAL A 178 -12.36 -22.11 17.49
CA VAL A 178 -12.89 -22.05 16.11
C VAL A 178 -12.39 -23.23 15.26
N LYS A 179 -11.26 -23.84 15.61
CA LYS A 179 -10.74 -25.01 14.91
C LYS A 179 -11.76 -26.17 14.91
N GLY A 180 -12.43 -26.40 16.04
CA GLY A 180 -13.45 -27.43 16.16
C GLY A 180 -14.66 -27.17 15.29
N MET A 181 -15.10 -25.91 15.20
CA MET A 181 -16.22 -25.52 14.32
C MET A 181 -15.89 -25.68 12.83
N ILE A 182 -14.66 -25.37 12.43
CA ILE A 182 -14.22 -25.59 11.05
C ILE A 182 -14.23 -27.09 10.74
N GLU A 183 -13.68 -27.91 11.62
CA GLU A 183 -13.66 -29.38 11.46
C GLU A 183 -15.07 -29.97 11.42
N GLU A 184 -15.99 -29.46 12.24
CA GLU A 184 -17.38 -29.88 12.23
C GLU A 184 -18.12 -29.43 10.97
N ALA A 185 -17.86 -28.21 10.49
CA ALA A 185 -18.42 -27.71 9.24
C ALA A 185 -17.88 -28.50 8.02
N ASP A 186 -16.59 -28.83 8.01
CA ASP A 186 -15.96 -29.66 6.98
C ASP A 186 -16.49 -31.10 7.04
N ALA A 187 -16.78 -31.66 8.24
CA ALA A 187 -17.32 -33.00 8.39
C ALA A 187 -18.78 -33.14 7.92
N LYS A 188 -19.55 -32.05 7.94
CA LYS A 188 -20.92 -32.00 7.42
C LYS A 188 -20.99 -31.94 5.89
N ARG A 189 -19.86 -31.73 5.22
CA ARG A 189 -19.80 -31.59 3.77
C ARG A 189 -19.71 -32.95 3.08
N ASP A 190 -20.43 -33.08 1.97
CA ASP A 190 -20.39 -34.28 1.14
C ASP A 190 -18.99 -34.44 0.50
N PRO A 191 -18.31 -35.59 0.67
CA PRO A 191 -17.02 -35.84 0.05
C PRO A 191 -17.04 -35.86 -1.49
N GLU A 192 -18.20 -35.99 -2.13
CA GLU A 192 -18.32 -35.92 -3.61
C GLU A 192 -18.36 -34.48 -4.15
N GLU A 193 -18.57 -33.46 -3.30
CA GLU A 193 -18.60 -32.07 -3.74
C GLU A 193 -17.19 -31.50 -4.02
N PRO A 194 -17.00 -30.73 -5.10
CA PRO A 194 -15.73 -30.08 -5.43
C PRO A 194 -15.34 -29.07 -4.35
N ALA A 195 -14.03 -28.91 -4.11
CA ALA A 195 -13.48 -28.00 -3.09
C ALA A 195 -14.09 -26.59 -3.20
N PRO A 196 -14.46 -25.94 -2.07
CA PRO A 196 -15.13 -24.66 -2.09
C PRO A 196 -14.25 -23.61 -2.79
N GLN A 197 -14.89 -22.75 -3.57
CA GLN A 197 -14.19 -21.64 -4.20
C GLN A 197 -13.76 -20.62 -3.13
N ALA A 198 -12.89 -19.68 -3.49
CA ALA A 198 -12.34 -18.70 -2.55
C ALA A 198 -13.45 -17.89 -1.83
N GLU A 199 -14.55 -17.63 -2.55
CA GLU A 199 -15.71 -16.86 -2.17
C GLU A 199 -16.63 -17.59 -1.18
N GLU A 200 -16.57 -18.92 -1.15
CA GLU A 200 -17.47 -19.79 -0.36
C GLU A 200 -16.86 -20.19 1.00
N ILE A 201 -15.58 -19.88 1.21
CA ILE A 201 -14.86 -20.27 2.42
C ILE A 201 -15.27 -19.37 3.58
N ALA A 202 -15.90 -19.94 4.60
CA ALA A 202 -16.21 -19.24 5.84
C ALA A 202 -14.94 -18.89 6.63
N LEU A 203 -14.63 -17.60 6.80
CA LEU A 203 -13.41 -17.15 7.50
C LEU A 203 -13.49 -17.33 9.03
N TRP A 204 -14.69 -17.34 9.61
CA TRP A 204 -14.93 -17.47 11.07
C TRP A 204 -14.19 -16.40 11.91
N LEU A 205 -14.44 -15.13 11.61
CA LEU A 205 -13.99 -14.01 12.45
C LEU A 205 -14.78 -13.96 13.77
N PRO A 206 -14.29 -13.27 14.82
CA PRO A 206 -14.98 -13.21 16.11
C PRO A 206 -16.46 -12.79 16.02
N SER A 207 -16.81 -11.88 15.10
CA SER A 207 -18.19 -11.50 14.78
C SER A 207 -19.06 -12.63 14.23
N HIS A 208 -18.49 -13.55 13.46
CA HIS A 208 -19.17 -14.72 12.88
C HIS A 208 -19.40 -15.86 13.88
N VAL A 209 -18.72 -15.84 15.04
CA VAL A 209 -18.93 -16.82 16.10
C VAL A 209 -20.22 -16.47 16.84
N PRO A 210 -21.12 -17.44 17.11
CA PRO A 210 -22.32 -17.22 17.90
C PRO A 210 -22.01 -16.66 19.28
N GLU A 211 -22.84 -15.72 19.76
CA GLU A 211 -22.59 -14.97 21.00
C GLU A 211 -22.36 -15.88 22.24
N HIS A 212 -23.09 -16.98 22.31
CA HIS A 212 -22.99 -17.97 23.40
C HIS A 212 -21.67 -18.76 23.41
N GLU A 213 -20.93 -18.80 22.30
CA GLU A 213 -19.67 -19.52 22.17
C GLU A 213 -18.44 -18.59 22.19
N ARG A 214 -18.62 -17.28 22.03
CA ARG A 214 -17.51 -16.30 21.97
C ARG A 214 -16.59 -16.35 23.19
N VAL A 215 -17.17 -16.45 24.39
CA VAL A 215 -16.42 -16.47 25.67
C VAL A 215 -15.57 -17.74 25.83
N SER A 216 -16.02 -18.85 25.26
CA SER A 216 -15.30 -20.14 25.31
C SER A 216 -14.23 -20.25 24.22
N MET A 217 -14.44 -19.57 23.08
CA MET A 217 -13.69 -19.81 21.85
C MET A 217 -12.69 -18.70 21.50
N CYS A 218 -12.86 -17.49 22.05
CA CYS A 218 -12.05 -16.30 21.77
C CYS A 218 -11.57 -15.63 23.07
N ASP A 219 -10.40 -14.99 23.03
CA ASP A 219 -10.01 -14.06 24.08
C ASP A 219 -10.98 -12.87 24.12
N ALA A 220 -11.40 -12.47 25.33
CA ALA A 220 -12.47 -11.48 25.53
C ALA A 220 -12.24 -10.15 24.78
N ASN A 221 -10.99 -9.70 24.68
CA ASN A 221 -10.65 -8.43 24.04
C ASN A 221 -10.72 -8.49 22.50
N LEU A 222 -10.71 -9.69 21.90
CA LEU A 222 -10.60 -9.85 20.45
C LEU A 222 -11.87 -9.39 19.71
N PHE A 223 -13.03 -9.63 20.30
CA PHE A 223 -14.32 -9.20 19.75
C PHE A 223 -14.46 -7.67 19.78
N ASP A 224 -14.14 -7.04 20.91
CA ASP A 224 -14.23 -5.58 21.05
C ASP A 224 -13.27 -4.85 20.09
N MET A 225 -12.07 -5.40 19.89
CA MET A 225 -11.13 -4.86 18.91
C MET A 225 -11.63 -5.01 17.47
N GLU A 226 -12.24 -6.15 17.11
CA GLU A 226 -12.86 -6.32 15.79
C GLU A 226 -14.01 -5.34 15.59
N TYR A 227 -14.86 -5.18 16.60
CA TYR A 227 -15.99 -4.26 16.55
C TYR A 227 -15.54 -2.82 16.27
N LYS A 228 -14.53 -2.32 17.00
CA LYS A 228 -13.95 -0.99 16.76
C LYS A 228 -13.39 -0.85 15.34
N LEU A 229 -12.72 -1.89 14.83
CA LEU A 229 -12.19 -1.90 13.46
C LEU A 229 -13.30 -1.87 12.40
N ARG A 230 -14.42 -2.57 12.63
CA ARG A 230 -15.57 -2.55 11.72
C ARG A 230 -16.31 -1.23 11.75
N GLU A 231 -16.50 -0.63 12.92
CA GLU A 231 -17.12 0.70 13.04
C GLU A 231 -16.36 1.77 12.23
N GLY A 232 -15.02 1.69 12.21
CA GLY A 232 -14.19 2.54 11.36
C GLY A 232 -14.43 2.35 9.86
N HIS A 233 -14.54 1.10 9.39
CA HIS A 233 -14.81 0.79 7.98
C HIS A 233 -16.24 1.19 7.57
N ASP A 234 -17.24 0.91 8.40
CA ASP A 234 -18.65 1.18 8.10
C ASP A 234 -18.91 2.68 7.88
N LYS A 235 -18.18 3.55 8.58
CA LYS A 235 -18.26 5.01 8.38
C LYS A 235 -17.76 5.44 7.01
N ILE A 236 -16.64 4.88 6.55
CA ILE A 236 -16.09 5.14 5.22
C ILE A 236 -17.08 4.67 4.14
N ASP A 237 -17.61 3.45 4.31
CA ASP A 237 -18.59 2.89 3.38
C ASP A 237 -19.90 3.69 3.38
N ALA A 238 -20.35 4.19 4.53
CA ALA A 238 -21.55 5.03 4.64
C ALA A 238 -21.38 6.37 3.89
N VAL A 239 -20.23 7.04 4.02
CA VAL A 239 -19.94 8.27 3.26
C VAL A 239 -19.86 7.98 1.77
N ALA A 240 -19.19 6.89 1.38
CA ALA A 240 -19.13 6.46 -0.02
C ALA A 240 -20.51 6.10 -0.60
N MET A 241 -21.42 5.55 0.22
CA MET A 241 -22.81 5.29 -0.18
C MET A 241 -23.59 6.58 -0.37
N LYS A 242 -23.47 7.55 0.54
CA LYS A 242 -24.13 8.86 0.41
C LYS A 242 -23.73 9.57 -0.89
N TYR A 243 -22.43 9.59 -1.21
CA TYR A 243 -21.94 10.15 -2.47
C TYR A 243 -22.54 9.43 -3.69
N ARG A 244 -22.53 8.09 -3.70
CA ARG A 244 -23.12 7.29 -4.79
C ARG A 244 -24.63 7.50 -4.96
N MET A 245 -25.36 7.64 -3.85
CA MET A 245 -26.79 7.96 -3.86
C MET A 245 -27.05 9.35 -4.45
N ALA A 246 -26.30 10.36 -4.02
CA ALA A 246 -26.41 11.72 -4.55
C ALA A 246 -26.09 11.77 -6.05
N GLN A 247 -25.01 11.10 -6.48
CA GLN A 247 -24.66 11.00 -7.89
C GLN A 247 -25.76 10.32 -8.71
N ASN A 248 -26.32 9.20 -8.23
CA ASN A 248 -27.40 8.50 -8.92
C ASN A 248 -28.67 9.36 -9.00
N ALA A 249 -29.03 10.08 -7.93
CA ALA A 249 -30.14 11.01 -7.95
C ALA A 249 -29.92 12.12 -8.99
N LEU A 250 -28.71 12.68 -9.06
CA LEU A 250 -28.35 13.73 -10.02
C LEU A 250 -28.39 13.21 -11.46
N LYS A 251 -27.91 11.98 -11.71
CA LYS A 251 -28.05 11.28 -13.00
C LYS A 251 -29.51 11.13 -13.41
N THR A 252 -30.38 10.73 -12.47
CA THR A 252 -31.81 10.54 -12.76
C THR A 252 -32.55 11.85 -13.02
N LEU A 253 -32.13 12.96 -12.40
CA LEU A 253 -32.82 14.24 -12.49
C LEU A 253 -32.35 15.13 -13.65
N GLN A 254 -31.05 15.15 -13.96
CA GLN A 254 -30.45 16.06 -14.95
C GLN A 254 -29.97 15.37 -16.24
N GLY A 255 -30.15 14.05 -16.34
CA GLY A 255 -29.70 13.26 -17.48
C GLY A 255 -28.18 13.00 -17.49
N GLU A 256 -27.78 12.00 -18.27
CA GLU A 256 -26.43 11.42 -18.25
C GLU A 256 -25.31 12.42 -18.59
N ASN A 257 -25.63 13.48 -19.35
CA ASN A 257 -24.70 14.50 -19.82
C ASN A 257 -24.41 15.62 -18.81
N SER A 258 -25.21 15.76 -17.74
CA SER A 258 -25.03 16.82 -16.73
C SER A 258 -24.11 16.38 -15.57
N CYS A 259 -23.77 15.09 -15.51
CA CYS A 259 -22.93 14.52 -14.45
C CYS A 259 -21.43 14.66 -14.70
N GLY A 260 -21.00 15.50 -15.64
CA GLY A 260 -19.58 15.65 -16.02
C GLY A 260 -18.67 16.05 -14.86
N TRP A 261 -19.21 16.71 -13.84
CA TRP A 261 -18.47 17.13 -12.64
C TRP A 261 -18.44 16.08 -11.51
N PHE A 262 -19.37 15.13 -11.46
CA PHE A 262 -19.44 14.13 -10.39
C PHE A 262 -19.04 12.75 -10.91
N ARG A 263 -17.79 12.35 -10.68
CA ARG A 263 -17.23 11.05 -11.11
C ARG A 263 -17.84 9.88 -10.34
N VAL A 264 -17.88 8.69 -10.96
CA VAL A 264 -18.32 7.47 -10.29
C VAL A 264 -17.24 7.06 -9.27
N LEU A 265 -17.60 7.13 -7.99
CA LEU A 265 -16.74 6.68 -6.91
C LEU A 265 -16.63 5.15 -6.92
N GLN A 266 -15.47 4.65 -7.33
CA GLN A 266 -15.14 3.24 -7.22
C GLN A 266 -14.65 2.93 -5.80
N LYS A 267 -14.85 1.70 -5.32
CA LYS A 267 -14.34 1.28 -4.00
C LYS A 267 -12.81 1.39 -3.93
N ASP A 268 -12.12 1.29 -5.07
CA ASP A 268 -10.68 1.51 -5.15
C ASP A 268 -10.28 2.98 -4.93
N ASP A 269 -11.15 3.96 -5.17
CA ASP A 269 -10.82 5.38 -4.98
C ASP A 269 -10.70 5.77 -3.49
N VAL A 270 -11.38 5.02 -2.62
CA VAL A 270 -11.45 5.24 -1.15
C VAL A 270 -10.40 4.39 -0.39
N ALA A 271 -9.44 3.79 -1.09
CA ALA A 271 -8.40 3.03 -0.42
C ALA A 271 -7.45 3.97 0.34
N PRO A 272 -6.96 3.58 1.53
CA PRO A 272 -5.88 4.30 2.19
C PRO A 272 -4.72 4.45 1.19
N VAL A 273 -4.17 5.65 1.08
CA VAL A 273 -3.00 5.94 0.25
C VAL A 273 -1.90 4.98 0.72
N GLN A 274 -1.68 3.92 -0.04
CA GLN A 274 -0.55 3.03 0.21
C GLN A 274 0.70 3.87 -0.05
N GLU A 275 1.54 4.05 0.96
CA GLU A 275 2.80 4.83 0.97
C GLU A 275 3.87 4.33 -0.04
N ALA A 276 3.48 3.54 -1.03
CA ALA A 276 4.39 3.21 -2.11
C ALA A 276 4.57 4.44 -2.99
N GLU A 277 5.76 5.03 -2.91
CA GLU A 277 6.11 6.18 -3.71
C GLU A 277 5.97 5.82 -5.20
N ILE A 278 5.38 6.71 -5.99
CA ILE A 278 5.12 6.52 -7.44
C ILE A 278 6.40 6.14 -8.19
N ASP A 279 7.57 6.58 -7.69
CA ASP A 279 8.89 6.37 -8.26
C ASP A 279 9.61 5.08 -7.78
N ASP A 280 8.99 4.26 -6.92
CA ASP A 280 9.60 3.04 -6.36
C ASP A 280 10.11 2.07 -7.44
N LYS A 281 9.37 1.97 -8.55
CA LYS A 281 9.76 1.13 -9.68
C LYS A 281 11.00 1.69 -10.39
N ALA A 282 11.10 3.01 -10.54
CA ALA A 282 12.25 3.68 -11.13
C ALA A 282 13.47 3.56 -10.22
N LYS A 283 13.32 3.80 -8.91
CA LYS A 283 14.36 3.54 -7.89
C LYS A 283 14.88 2.11 -7.95
N ARG A 284 13.98 1.11 -8.03
CA ARG A 284 14.36 -0.31 -8.17
C ARG A 284 15.11 -0.61 -9.46
N LYS A 285 14.69 -0.03 -10.58
CA LYS A 285 15.40 -0.16 -11.87
C LYS A 285 16.80 0.45 -11.76
N LEU A 286 16.93 1.64 -11.19
CA LEU A 286 18.20 2.35 -11.02
C LEU A 286 19.16 1.59 -10.08
N GLY A 287 18.62 0.99 -9.00
CA GLY A 287 19.37 0.11 -8.10
C GLY A 287 19.88 -1.17 -8.77
N ARG A 288 19.06 -1.83 -9.60
CA ARG A 288 19.45 -3.04 -10.35
C ARG A 288 20.62 -2.81 -11.28
N LEU A 289 20.69 -1.65 -11.91
CA LEU A 289 21.82 -1.28 -12.76
C LEU A 289 23.13 -1.11 -11.99
N GLY A 290 23.06 -0.69 -10.72
CA GLY A 290 24.24 -0.44 -9.88
C GLY A 290 24.86 -1.70 -9.26
N GLY A 291 24.33 -2.89 -9.55
CA GLY A 291 24.78 -4.14 -8.93
C GLY A 291 24.60 -4.20 -7.42
N ARG A 292 23.82 -3.28 -6.83
CA ARG A 292 23.54 -3.24 -5.40
C ARG A 292 22.23 -3.98 -5.16
N ASP A 293 22.30 -5.29 -5.04
CA ASP A 293 21.20 -6.11 -4.54
C ASP A 293 21.02 -5.83 -3.04
N SER A 294 20.40 -4.69 -2.72
CA SER A 294 19.63 -4.64 -1.48
C SER A 294 18.43 -5.57 -1.71
N ARG A 295 18.37 -6.67 -0.95
CA ARG A 295 17.15 -7.49 -0.77
C ARG A 295 16.06 -6.62 -0.13
N SER A 296 15.55 -5.65 -0.87
CA SER A 296 14.38 -4.89 -0.50
C SER A 296 13.16 -5.69 -0.93
N GLN A 297 12.26 -5.87 0.03
CA GLN A 297 11.03 -6.65 -0.05
C GLN A 297 10.30 -6.36 -1.37
N LYS A 298 9.92 -7.42 -2.09
CA LYS A 298 9.02 -7.33 -3.24
C LYS A 298 7.64 -6.87 -2.75
N THR A 299 7.43 -5.57 -2.59
CA THR A 299 6.06 -5.02 -2.55
C THR A 299 5.61 -4.91 -4.01
N LYS A 300 4.65 -5.77 -4.40
CA LYS A 300 3.89 -5.57 -5.63
C LYS A 300 2.99 -4.37 -5.35
N VAL A 301 3.25 -3.24 -5.99
CA VAL A 301 2.34 -2.09 -5.92
C VAL A 301 2.01 -1.69 -7.35
N SER A 302 0.72 -1.64 -7.64
CA SER A 302 0.18 -1.09 -8.88
C SER A 302 0.52 0.40 -8.95
N LYS A 303 0.81 0.92 -10.14
CA LYS A 303 0.88 2.36 -10.37
C LYS A 303 -0.47 2.95 -9.95
N LYS A 304 -0.55 3.56 -8.77
CA LYS A 304 -1.76 4.25 -8.36
C LYS A 304 -1.40 5.73 -8.36
N ASN A 305 -1.87 6.43 -9.39
CA ASN A 305 -1.93 7.88 -9.36
C ASN A 305 -2.78 8.28 -8.15
N MET A 306 -2.54 9.48 -7.60
CA MET A 306 -3.39 10.06 -6.55
C MET A 306 -4.86 9.89 -6.96
N SER A 307 -5.72 9.43 -6.03
CA SER A 307 -7.13 9.23 -6.37
C SER A 307 -7.76 10.58 -6.69
N TRP A 308 -8.72 10.57 -7.62
CA TRP A 308 -9.33 11.80 -8.11
C TRP A 308 -10.08 12.59 -7.02
N ILE A 309 -10.43 11.91 -5.92
CA ILE A 309 -10.97 12.51 -4.69
C ILE A 309 -10.03 13.61 -4.16
N TRP A 310 -8.72 13.45 -4.36
CA TRP A 310 -7.70 14.43 -3.98
C TRP A 310 -7.27 15.35 -5.13
N THR A 311 -7.85 15.18 -6.34
CA THR A 311 -7.46 15.94 -7.53
C THR A 311 -8.61 16.71 -8.19
N GLU A 312 -9.82 16.73 -7.61
CA GLU A 312 -10.98 17.45 -8.14
C GLU A 312 -11.23 18.70 -7.30
N ALA A 313 -11.40 19.85 -7.96
CA ALA A 313 -11.57 21.14 -7.29
C ALA A 313 -12.94 21.22 -6.59
N GLY A 314 -12.95 21.63 -5.31
CA GLY A 314 -14.17 21.81 -4.53
C GLY A 314 -14.09 21.25 -3.10
N GLY A 315 -13.15 21.76 -2.31
CA GLY A 315 -13.04 21.42 -0.88
C GLY A 315 -14.30 21.81 -0.07
N PRO A 316 -14.51 21.18 1.10
CA PRO A 316 -15.66 21.41 1.97
C PRO A 316 -15.62 22.79 2.65
N ASP A 317 -16.76 23.20 3.20
CA ASP A 317 -16.96 24.48 3.92
C ASP A 317 -15.94 24.67 5.07
N GLU A 318 -15.75 25.94 5.47
CA GLU A 318 -14.64 26.51 6.27
C GLU A 318 -14.09 25.65 7.44
N ASP A 319 -14.92 24.85 8.12
CA ASP A 319 -14.54 24.05 9.30
C ASP A 319 -13.87 22.69 8.98
N GLU A 320 -14.03 22.14 7.77
CA GLU A 320 -13.33 20.90 7.31
C GLU A 320 -12.05 21.23 6.49
N SER A 321 -11.75 22.51 6.30
CA SER A 321 -10.66 23.00 5.44
C SER A 321 -9.28 22.68 6.02
N ASP A 322 -9.05 22.81 7.33
CA ASP A 322 -7.72 22.71 7.93
C ASP A 322 -7.06 21.32 7.79
N PHE A 323 -7.82 20.23 8.03
CA PHE A 323 -7.29 18.86 7.90
C PHE A 323 -7.08 18.47 6.43
N LEU A 324 -7.99 18.90 5.55
CA LEU A 324 -7.83 18.72 4.10
C LEU A 324 -6.59 19.48 3.62
N HIS A 325 -6.42 20.74 4.02
CA HIS A 325 -5.25 21.55 3.70
C HIS A 325 -3.95 20.92 4.22
N GLU A 326 -3.90 20.38 5.43
CA GLU A 326 -2.69 19.71 5.93
C GLU A 326 -2.37 18.45 5.14
N SER A 327 -3.37 17.62 4.82
CA SER A 327 -3.16 16.42 4.00
C SER A 327 -2.67 16.75 2.59
N VAL A 328 -3.22 17.80 1.97
CA VAL A 328 -2.83 18.29 0.64
C VAL A 328 -1.43 18.93 0.70
N ARG A 329 -1.09 19.69 1.76
CA ARG A 329 0.26 20.26 1.97
C ARG A 329 1.32 19.17 2.14
N VAL A 330 1.00 18.10 2.86
CA VAL A 330 1.88 16.93 3.01
C VAL A 330 2.12 16.28 1.64
N GLU A 331 1.08 16.09 0.84
CA GLU A 331 1.21 15.51 -0.51
C GLU A 331 1.93 16.42 -1.50
N TRP A 332 1.67 17.73 -1.46
CA TRP A 332 2.41 18.73 -2.24
C TRP A 332 3.90 18.70 -1.86
N SER A 333 4.22 18.65 -0.56
CA SER A 333 5.60 18.60 -0.08
C SER A 333 6.30 17.31 -0.52
N LYS A 334 5.61 16.16 -0.48
CA LYS A 334 6.12 14.87 -0.98
C LYS A 334 6.34 14.91 -2.50
N ALA A 335 5.40 15.48 -3.26
CA ALA A 335 5.51 15.62 -4.71
C ALA A 335 6.66 16.56 -5.09
N TRP A 336 6.82 17.68 -4.39
CA TRP A 336 7.91 18.63 -4.55
C TRP A 336 9.27 17.96 -4.29
N ALA A 337 9.40 17.26 -3.16
CA ALA A 337 10.63 16.56 -2.81
C ALA A 337 11.00 15.48 -3.84
N ARG A 338 10.02 14.77 -4.39
CA ARG A 338 10.23 13.81 -5.49
C ARG A 338 10.72 14.49 -6.76
N ARG A 339 10.06 15.58 -7.17
CA ARG A 339 10.45 16.37 -8.33
C ARG A 339 11.89 16.86 -8.22
N GLU A 340 12.26 17.47 -7.10
CA GLU A 340 13.61 17.99 -6.88
C GLU A 340 14.66 16.88 -6.88
N ARG A 341 14.36 15.74 -6.25
CA ARG A 341 15.26 14.57 -6.23
C ARG A 341 15.58 14.07 -7.64
N TRP A 342 14.58 13.91 -8.51
CA TRP A 342 14.81 13.44 -9.88
C TRP A 342 15.49 14.51 -10.76
N ARG A 343 15.26 15.80 -10.49
CA ARG A 343 16.02 16.90 -11.12
C ARG A 343 17.49 16.89 -10.69
N GLU A 344 17.77 16.62 -9.42
CA GLU A 344 19.12 16.45 -8.89
C GLU A 344 19.80 15.21 -9.48
N GLU A 345 19.12 14.06 -9.53
CA GLU A 345 19.64 12.82 -10.13
C GLU A 345 20.09 13.03 -11.58
N VAL A 346 19.30 13.75 -12.39
CA VAL A 346 19.70 14.09 -13.77
C VAL A 346 20.97 14.96 -13.79
N LYS A 347 21.08 15.95 -12.89
CA LYS A 347 22.29 16.79 -12.80
C LYS A 347 23.51 15.97 -12.38
N LEU A 348 23.35 15.09 -11.39
CA LEU A 348 24.40 14.20 -10.90
C LEU A 348 24.88 13.26 -12.00
N LEU A 349 23.97 12.63 -12.74
CA LEU A 349 24.32 11.72 -13.83
C LEU A 349 25.02 12.43 -14.99
N CYS A 350 24.58 13.65 -15.35
CA CYS A 350 25.29 14.47 -16.34
C CYS A 350 26.72 14.81 -15.90
N GLU A 351 26.91 15.14 -14.61
CA GLU A 351 28.23 15.45 -14.06
C GLU A 351 29.12 14.20 -13.92
N GLU A 352 28.55 13.04 -13.54
CA GLU A 352 29.25 11.76 -13.54
C GLU A 352 29.70 11.37 -14.95
N MET A 353 28.83 11.55 -15.96
CA MET A 353 29.19 11.31 -17.36
C MET A 353 30.34 12.21 -17.81
N ARG A 354 30.32 13.51 -17.46
CA ARG A 354 31.41 14.46 -17.80
C ARG A 354 32.76 14.07 -17.19
N ARG A 355 32.76 13.42 -16.02
CA ARG A 355 34.00 13.05 -15.32
C ARG A 355 34.59 11.73 -15.80
N VAL A 356 33.77 10.85 -16.36
CA VAL A 356 34.14 9.47 -16.70
C VAL A 356 34.29 9.24 -18.20
N LEU A 357 33.53 9.96 -19.03
CA LEU A 357 33.64 9.96 -20.49
C LEU A 357 34.54 11.09 -20.96
#